data_AF-A0A1C5PZL0-F1
#
_entry.id   AF-A0A1C5PZL0-F1
#
_cell.length_a   1.000
_cell.length_b   1.000
_cell.length_c   1.000
_cell.angle_alpha   90.00
_cell.angle_beta   90.00
_cell.angle_gamma   90.00
#
_symmetry.space_group_name_H-M   'P 1'
#
loop_
_entity.id
_entity.type
_entity.pdbx_description
1 polymer ?
#
loop_
_entity_poly.entity_id
_entity_poly.type
_entity_poly.pdbx_seq_one_letter_code
_entity_poly.pdbx_strand_id
1 'polypeptide(L)'
;MIKFNPIKTTDPSYPFVENLLHESFPVEERRDDEMQRYNTDSNPLFTAYLITDDAENVGLITLWKLTGFLYVEHLATSPSVRNKGYGKMIMQALLSNFPDSIIVLEVELPEDELSKRRIGFYERNGFTLSERPYVQPPYRKSGSPIPMYIMFSGADSIDGIFDTITSEIYKNVYLV
;
A
#
# COMPACT_ATOMS: atom_id res chain seq x y z
N MET A 1 21.08 -3.22 -1.56
CA MET A 1 20.03 -3.03 -2.61
C MET A 1 18.64 -3.34 -2.06
N ILE A 2 17.60 -2.56 -2.40
CA ILE A 2 16.21 -2.80 -1.93
C ILE A 2 15.66 -4.12 -2.47
N LYS A 3 15.18 -4.96 -1.55
CA LYS A 3 14.52 -6.24 -1.85
C LYS A 3 13.18 -6.35 -1.17
N PHE A 4 12.23 -6.96 -1.87
CA PHE A 4 10.89 -7.26 -1.37
C PHE A 4 10.85 -8.75 -1.07
N ASN A 5 10.85 -9.12 0.21
CA ASN A 5 10.86 -10.51 0.64
C ASN A 5 9.44 -10.88 1.11
N PRO A 6 8.69 -11.73 0.37
CA PRO A 6 7.40 -12.21 0.85
C PRO A 6 7.57 -12.83 2.24
N ILE A 7 6.73 -12.45 3.19
CA ILE A 7 6.83 -12.90 4.57
C ILE A 7 5.55 -13.63 5.01
N LYS A 8 5.72 -14.65 5.85
CA LYS A 8 4.64 -15.39 6.52
C LYS A 8 4.73 -15.15 8.02
N THR A 9 3.64 -15.38 8.75
CA THR A 9 3.61 -15.13 10.20
C THR A 9 4.56 -16.04 10.99
N THR A 10 4.97 -17.16 10.39
CA THR A 10 5.96 -18.09 10.95
C THR A 10 7.40 -17.61 10.80
N ASP A 11 7.66 -16.55 10.02
CA ASP A 11 9.01 -15.99 9.85
C ASP A 11 9.45 -15.25 11.13
N PRO A 12 10.69 -15.47 11.62
CA PRO A 12 11.21 -14.78 12.81
C PRO A 12 11.21 -13.24 12.71
N SER A 13 11.17 -12.69 11.49
CA SER A 13 11.15 -11.26 11.22
C SER A 13 9.73 -10.69 11.11
N TYR A 14 8.68 -11.52 11.12
CA TYR A 14 7.30 -11.05 11.03
C TYR A 14 6.91 -10.06 12.15
N PRO A 15 7.37 -10.23 13.41
CA PRO A 15 7.12 -9.24 14.46
C PRO A 15 7.60 -7.82 14.09
N PHE A 16 8.68 -7.67 13.31
CA PHE A 16 9.10 -6.35 12.82
C PHE A 16 8.06 -5.73 11.89
N VAL A 17 7.51 -6.52 10.95
CA VAL A 17 6.48 -6.05 10.00
C VAL A 17 5.20 -5.68 10.72
N GLU A 18 4.73 -6.53 11.65
CA GLU A 18 3.49 -6.28 12.39
C GLU A 18 3.61 -5.06 13.30
N ASN A 19 4.71 -4.94 14.06
CA ASN A 19 4.94 -3.77 14.91
C ASN A 19 5.04 -2.48 14.08
N LEU A 20 5.76 -2.52 12.95
CA LEU A 20 5.88 -1.34 12.09
C LEU A 20 4.53 -0.93 11.49
N LEU A 21 3.66 -1.89 11.16
CA LEU A 21 2.28 -1.61 10.71
C LEU A 21 1.51 -0.86 11.80
N HIS A 22 1.58 -1.33 13.05
CA HIS A 22 0.89 -0.69 14.19
C HIS A 22 1.44 0.69 14.53
N GLU A 23 2.75 0.89 14.43
CA GLU A 23 3.39 2.19 14.68
C GLU A 23 3.08 3.23 13.59
N SER A 24 2.83 2.76 12.36
CA SER A 24 2.68 3.63 11.19
C SER A 24 1.24 3.97 10.86
N PHE A 25 0.29 3.09 11.20
CA PHE A 25 -1.12 3.25 10.87
C PHE A 25 -1.98 3.12 12.12
N PRO A 26 -2.82 4.13 12.43
CA PRO A 26 -3.75 4.06 13.53
C PRO A 26 -4.75 2.91 13.32
N VAL A 27 -5.46 2.53 14.38
CA VAL A 27 -6.35 1.37 14.34
C VAL A 27 -7.36 1.52 13.21
N GLU A 28 -7.92 2.71 13.00
CA GLU A 28 -8.90 3.05 11.97
C GLU A 28 -8.44 2.77 10.53
N GLU A 29 -7.13 2.83 10.27
CA GLU A 29 -6.51 2.67 8.94
C GLU A 29 -5.98 1.25 8.68
N ARG A 30 -6.31 0.31 9.57
CA ARG A 30 -5.91 -1.10 9.43
C ARG A 30 -6.97 -2.07 9.94
N ARG A 31 -7.03 -3.25 9.32
CA ARG A 31 -7.82 -4.38 9.80
C ARG A 31 -7.29 -4.92 11.13
N ASP A 32 -8.10 -5.76 11.78
CA ASP A 32 -7.69 -6.47 12.99
C ASP A 32 -6.56 -7.47 12.70
N ASP A 33 -5.69 -7.67 13.68
CA ASP A 33 -4.45 -8.43 13.51
C ASP A 33 -4.69 -9.89 13.10
N GLU A 34 -5.77 -10.52 13.59
CA GLU A 34 -6.13 -11.88 13.19
C GLU A 34 -6.44 -11.96 11.69
N MET A 35 -7.17 -10.98 11.15
CA MET A 35 -7.49 -10.92 9.72
C MET A 35 -6.24 -10.56 8.90
N GLN A 36 -5.38 -9.67 9.42
CA GLN A 36 -4.10 -9.34 8.79
C GLN A 36 -3.19 -10.57 8.67
N ARG A 37 -3.05 -11.34 9.74
CA ARG A 37 -2.29 -12.60 9.78
C ARG A 37 -2.90 -13.65 8.87
N TYR A 38 -4.23 -13.80 8.87
CA TYR A 38 -4.93 -14.68 7.94
C TYR A 38 -4.63 -14.32 6.48
N ASN A 39 -4.71 -13.04 6.13
CA ASN A 39 -4.38 -12.57 4.78
C ASN A 39 -2.92 -12.87 4.44
N THR A 40 -1.99 -12.55 5.32
CA THR A 40 -0.55 -12.83 5.15
C THR A 40 -0.29 -14.31 4.85
N ASP A 41 -0.94 -15.23 5.58
CA ASP A 41 -0.62 -16.65 5.46
C ASP A 41 -1.42 -17.37 4.38
N SER A 42 -2.70 -17.06 4.26
CA SER A 42 -3.69 -17.92 3.60
C SER A 42 -4.39 -17.28 2.40
N ASN A 43 -4.36 -15.95 2.24
CA ASN A 43 -5.07 -15.30 1.14
C ASN A 43 -4.18 -15.26 -0.12
N PRO A 44 -4.57 -15.92 -1.23
CA PRO A 44 -3.75 -16.00 -2.43
C PRO A 44 -3.64 -14.67 -3.19
N LEU A 45 -4.53 -13.70 -2.92
CA LEU A 45 -4.49 -12.38 -3.53
C LEU A 45 -3.59 -11.42 -2.75
N PHE A 46 -3.24 -11.74 -1.50
CA PHE A 46 -2.52 -10.84 -0.62
C PHE A 46 -1.07 -11.28 -0.43
N THR A 47 -0.15 -10.32 -0.34
CA THR A 47 1.22 -10.60 0.08
C THR A 47 1.74 -9.46 0.93
N ALA A 48 2.16 -9.77 2.15
CA ALA A 48 3.00 -8.89 2.95
C ALA A 48 4.47 -9.11 2.56
N TYR A 49 5.21 -8.02 2.41
CA TYR A 49 6.64 -8.05 2.13
C TYR A 49 7.41 -7.35 3.25
N LEU A 50 8.45 -8.02 3.73
CA LEU A 50 9.54 -7.36 4.45
C LEU A 50 10.47 -6.70 3.43
N ILE A 51 10.63 -5.39 3.54
CA ILE A 51 11.57 -4.62 2.74
C ILE A 51 12.92 -4.63 3.44
N THR A 52 13.96 -5.10 2.74
CA THR A 52 15.33 -5.06 3.23
C THR A 52 16.25 -4.26 2.31
N ASP A 53 17.29 -3.66 2.89
CA ASP A 53 18.47 -3.19 2.17
C ASP A 53 19.68 -3.97 2.68
N ASP A 54 20.14 -4.93 1.88
CA ASP A 54 21.11 -5.95 2.28
C ASP A 54 20.66 -6.73 3.54
N ALA A 55 21.28 -6.47 4.70
CA ALA A 55 20.94 -7.12 5.98
C ALA A 55 20.06 -6.25 6.89
N GLU A 56 19.76 -5.00 6.51
CA GLU A 56 18.94 -4.07 7.29
C GLU A 56 17.45 -4.25 6.96
N ASN A 57 16.61 -4.40 7.99
CA ASN A 57 15.15 -4.34 7.84
C ASN A 57 14.73 -2.88 7.70
N VAL A 58 14.24 -2.51 6.51
CA VAL A 58 13.97 -1.12 6.13
C VAL A 58 12.50 -0.75 6.30
N GLY A 59 11.59 -1.68 6.05
CA GLY A 59 10.16 -1.36 6.06
C GLY A 59 9.26 -2.52 5.73
N LEU A 60 7.99 -2.20 5.47
CA LEU A 60 6.99 -3.13 4.99
C LEU A 60 6.24 -2.54 3.79
N ILE A 61 5.76 -3.42 2.93
CA ILE A 61 4.73 -3.11 1.94
C ILE A 61 3.76 -4.28 1.84
N THR A 62 2.46 -3.98 1.76
CA THR A 62 1.42 -4.98 1.55
C THR A 62 0.78 -4.75 0.19
N LEU A 63 0.69 -5.83 -0.59
CA LEU A 63 0.16 -5.79 -1.96
C LEU A 63 -1.01 -6.74 -2.10
N TRP A 64 -2.04 -6.28 -2.80
CA TRP A 64 -3.11 -7.10 -3.34
C TRP A 64 -2.92 -7.27 -4.83
N LYS A 65 -2.88 -8.52 -5.31
CA LYS A 65 -2.94 -8.85 -6.74
C LYS A 65 -4.39 -9.04 -7.14
N LEU A 66 -5.00 -7.96 -7.61
CA LEU A 66 -6.40 -7.92 -8.04
C LEU A 66 -6.51 -8.10 -9.55
N THR A 67 -7.73 -8.13 -10.06
CA THR A 67 -7.98 -8.40 -11.49
C THR A 67 -7.44 -7.26 -12.36
N GLY A 68 -6.25 -7.45 -12.94
CA GLY A 68 -5.62 -6.52 -13.88
C GLY A 68 -4.72 -5.44 -13.25
N PHE A 69 -4.54 -5.42 -11.93
CA PHE A 69 -3.69 -4.44 -11.26
C PHE A 69 -3.16 -4.95 -9.90
N LEU A 70 -2.11 -4.29 -9.40
CA LEU A 70 -1.62 -4.43 -8.03
C LEU A 70 -2.12 -3.24 -7.21
N TYR A 71 -2.69 -3.50 -6.05
CA TYR A 71 -3.06 -2.47 -5.09
C TYR A 71 -2.08 -2.46 -3.92
N VAL A 72 -1.42 -1.33 -3.70
CA VAL A 72 -0.59 -1.07 -2.52
C VAL A 72 -1.50 -0.61 -1.40
N GLU A 73 -1.68 -1.45 -0.40
CA GLU A 73 -2.57 -1.13 0.71
C GLU A 73 -1.82 -0.37 1.82
N HIS A 74 -0.70 -0.91 2.28
CA HIS A 74 0.14 -0.27 3.29
C HIS A 74 1.58 -0.20 2.83
N LEU A 75 2.22 0.94 3.11
CA LEU A 75 3.65 1.16 2.91
C LEU A 75 4.19 1.95 4.09
N ALA A 76 5.18 1.39 4.77
CA ALA A 76 5.87 2.09 5.85
C ALA A 76 7.38 1.82 5.83
N THR A 77 8.15 2.83 6.21
CA THR A 77 9.59 2.71 6.45
C THR A 77 9.86 2.82 7.94
N SER A 78 10.80 2.03 8.44
CA SER A 78 11.14 2.02 9.86
C SER A 78 11.59 3.42 10.32
N PRO A 79 11.16 3.88 11.50
CA PRO A 79 11.61 5.15 12.06
C PRO A 79 13.14 5.28 12.15
N SER A 80 13.86 4.17 12.36
CA SER A 80 15.32 4.12 12.47
C SER A 80 16.07 4.48 11.17
N VAL A 81 15.38 4.44 10.02
CA VAL A 81 15.95 4.67 8.70
C VAL A 81 15.35 5.89 7.98
N ARG A 82 14.56 6.72 8.68
CA ARG A 82 13.96 7.93 8.10
C ARG A 82 15.01 8.91 7.58
N ASN A 83 14.62 9.73 6.61
CA ASN A 83 15.46 10.74 5.94
C ASN A 83 16.68 10.21 5.18
N LYS A 84 16.78 8.89 4.95
CA LYS A 84 17.85 8.27 4.14
C LYS A 84 17.49 8.07 2.66
N GLY A 85 16.33 8.53 2.22
CA GLY A 85 15.87 8.39 0.82
C GLY A 85 15.19 7.07 0.48
N TYR A 86 14.98 6.18 1.46
CA TYR A 86 14.40 4.85 1.25
C TYR A 86 13.03 4.85 0.57
N GLY A 87 12.17 5.83 0.84
CA GLY A 87 10.87 5.93 0.17
C GLY A 87 10.98 5.94 -1.37
N LYS A 88 11.90 6.76 -1.92
CA LYS A 88 12.17 6.81 -3.36
C LYS A 88 12.70 5.46 -3.87
N MET A 89 13.67 4.88 -3.16
CA MET A 89 14.27 3.60 -3.56
C MET A 89 13.25 2.46 -3.55
N ILE A 90 12.31 2.46 -2.60
CA ILE A 90 11.22 1.48 -2.52
C ILE A 90 10.24 1.65 -3.68
N MET A 91 9.84 2.87 -4.04
CA MET A 91 8.96 3.09 -5.20
C MET A 91 9.63 2.66 -6.50
N GLN A 92 10.91 2.97 -6.69
CA GLN A 92 11.67 2.51 -7.85
C GLN A 92 11.77 0.98 -7.90
N ALA A 93 12.01 0.33 -6.75
CA ALA A 93 12.03 -1.13 -6.66
C ALA A 93 10.65 -1.75 -6.93
N LEU A 94 9.57 -1.13 -6.44
CA LEU A 94 8.19 -1.56 -6.71
C LEU A 94 7.91 -1.57 -8.22
N LEU A 95 8.17 -0.46 -8.91
CA LEU A 95 7.96 -0.38 -10.36
C LEU A 95 8.87 -1.34 -11.15
N SER A 96 10.09 -1.57 -10.67
CA SER A 96 11.04 -2.49 -11.33
C SER A 96 10.69 -3.96 -11.13
N ASN A 97 10.10 -4.32 -9.98
CA ASN A 97 9.68 -5.69 -9.68
C ASN A 97 8.39 -6.07 -10.41
N PHE A 98 7.56 -5.09 -10.79
CA PHE A 98 6.26 -5.31 -11.42
C PHE A 98 6.10 -4.44 -12.69
N PRO A 99 7.01 -4.55 -13.68
CA PRO A 99 7.06 -3.63 -14.83
C PRO A 99 5.83 -3.71 -15.74
N ASP A 100 5.14 -4.85 -15.75
CA ASP A 100 3.96 -5.11 -16.60
C ASP A 100 2.63 -4.93 -15.85
N SER A 101 2.66 -4.38 -14.63
CA SER A 101 1.47 -4.22 -13.79
C SER A 101 1.03 -2.76 -13.71
N ILE A 102 -0.28 -2.53 -13.80
CA ILE A 102 -0.87 -1.29 -13.29
C ILE A 102 -0.76 -1.35 -11.76
N ILE A 103 -0.16 -0.34 -11.14
CA ILE A 103 -0.03 -0.26 -9.68
C ILE A 103 -0.91 0.88 -9.20
N VAL A 104 -1.74 0.61 -8.20
CA VAL A 104 -2.74 1.53 -7.65
C VAL A 104 -2.47 1.71 -6.16
N LEU A 105 -2.68 2.91 -5.65
CA LEU A 105 -2.63 3.22 -4.22
C LEU A 105 -3.61 4.35 -3.86
N GLU A 106 -3.99 4.41 -2.59
CA GLU A 106 -4.87 5.46 -2.06
C GLU A 106 -4.05 6.60 -1.44
N VAL A 107 -4.52 7.83 -1.60
CA VAL A 107 -3.94 9.03 -0.96
C VAL A 107 -5.03 9.95 -0.42
N GLU A 108 -4.72 10.61 0.69
CA GLU A 108 -5.53 11.70 1.25
C GLU A 108 -5.78 12.80 0.23
N LEU A 109 -6.95 13.43 0.32
CA LEU A 109 -7.24 14.63 -0.47
C LEU A 109 -6.21 15.73 -0.15
N PRO A 110 -5.81 16.57 -1.15
CA PRO A 110 -4.79 17.62 -1.01
C PRO A 110 -5.25 18.83 -0.18
N GLU A 111 -5.86 18.61 0.98
CA GLU A 111 -6.43 19.64 1.85
C GLU A 111 -5.37 20.35 2.70
N ASP A 112 -4.24 19.69 3.01
CA ASP A 112 -3.15 20.25 3.80
C ASP A 112 -1.77 20.04 3.16
N GLU A 113 -0.74 20.64 3.75
CA GLU A 113 0.62 20.59 3.22
C GLU A 113 1.24 19.19 3.28
N LEU A 114 0.85 18.34 4.23
CA LEU A 114 1.32 16.97 4.31
C LEU A 114 0.70 16.10 3.21
N SER A 115 -0.61 16.19 3.00
CA SER A 115 -1.29 15.41 1.95
C SER A 115 -0.84 15.82 0.54
N LYS A 116 -0.67 17.12 0.28
CA LYS A 116 -0.07 17.62 -0.97
C LYS A 116 1.36 17.11 -1.18
N ARG A 117 2.18 17.10 -0.12
CA ARG A 117 3.55 16.56 -0.19
C ARG A 117 3.57 15.06 -0.46
N ARG A 118 2.60 14.31 0.06
CA ARG A 118 2.43 12.87 -0.18
C ARG A 118 2.08 12.60 -1.64
N ILE A 119 1.12 13.32 -2.22
CA ILE A 119 0.80 13.24 -3.65
C ILE A 119 2.03 13.57 -4.49
N GLY A 120 2.67 14.71 -4.24
CA GLY A 120 3.87 15.11 -4.99
C GLY A 120 5.04 14.13 -4.84
N PHE A 121 5.13 13.39 -3.71
CA PHE A 121 6.09 12.31 -3.55
C PHE A 121 5.82 11.18 -4.54
N TYR A 122 4.58 10.70 -4.66
CA TYR A 122 4.24 9.64 -5.61
C TYR A 122 4.38 10.11 -7.06
N GLU A 123 4.00 11.35 -7.39
CA GLU A 123 4.18 11.93 -8.73
C GLU A 123 5.65 11.93 -9.18
N ARG A 124 6.56 12.41 -8.30
CA ARG A 124 8.01 12.37 -8.57
C ARG A 124 8.58 10.96 -8.68
N ASN A 125 7.83 9.94 -8.24
CA ASN A 125 8.19 8.54 -8.33
C ASN A 125 7.38 7.78 -9.39
N GLY A 126 6.77 8.49 -10.35
CA GLY A 126 6.18 7.88 -11.54
C GLY A 126 4.73 7.41 -11.37
N PHE A 127 4.00 7.97 -10.41
CA PHE A 127 2.56 7.80 -10.29
C PHE A 127 1.81 9.02 -10.85
N THR A 128 0.58 8.81 -11.29
CA THR A 128 -0.35 9.83 -11.77
C THR A 128 -1.55 9.87 -10.83
N LEU A 129 -1.99 11.07 -10.45
CA LEU A 129 -3.20 11.27 -9.64
C LEU A 129 -4.45 11.13 -10.50
N SER A 130 -5.43 10.35 -10.04
CA SER A 130 -6.80 10.41 -10.53
C SER A 130 -7.65 11.23 -9.56
N GLU A 131 -8.15 12.37 -10.02
CA GLU A 131 -9.04 13.24 -9.24
C GLU A 131 -10.50 12.77 -9.26
N ARG A 132 -10.77 11.57 -9.80
CA ARG A 132 -12.10 10.96 -9.69
C ARG A 132 -12.42 10.71 -8.21
N PRO A 133 -13.63 11.07 -7.74
CA PRO A 133 -14.01 10.82 -6.35
C PRO A 133 -13.89 9.34 -5.98
N TYR A 134 -13.17 9.07 -4.90
CA TYR A 134 -13.02 7.76 -4.30
C TYR A 134 -13.23 7.87 -2.79
N VAL A 135 -13.71 6.79 -2.18
CA VAL A 135 -13.98 6.74 -0.76
C VAL A 135 -13.42 5.45 -0.22
N GLN A 136 -12.45 5.54 0.68
CA GLN A 136 -11.97 4.38 1.42
C GLN A 136 -13.08 3.91 2.37
N PRO A 137 -13.60 2.67 2.25
CA PRO A 137 -14.51 2.11 3.23
C PRO A 137 -13.79 1.88 4.56
N PRO A 138 -14.48 2.00 5.70
CA PRO A 138 -13.85 1.77 6.99
C PRO A 138 -13.53 0.29 7.20
N TYR A 139 -12.35 -0.02 7.77
CA TYR A 139 -12.01 -1.40 8.16
C TYR A 139 -12.93 -2.00 9.24
N ARG A 140 -13.63 -1.16 10.00
CA ARG A 140 -14.52 -1.57 11.09
C ARG A 140 -15.93 -1.03 10.88
N LYS A 141 -16.92 -1.79 11.33
CA LYS A 141 -18.35 -1.45 11.18
C LYS A 141 -18.75 -0.09 11.75
N SER A 142 -18.07 0.38 12.80
CA SER A 142 -18.32 1.68 13.42
C SER A 142 -17.41 2.80 12.88
N GLY A 143 -16.52 2.50 11.94
CA GLY A 143 -15.65 3.51 11.33
C GLY A 143 -16.42 4.37 10.34
N SER A 144 -15.82 5.50 9.98
CA SER A 144 -16.36 6.40 8.95
C SER A 144 -15.64 6.18 7.62
N PRO A 145 -16.35 6.24 6.49
CA PRO A 145 -15.70 6.29 5.19
C PRO A 145 -14.79 7.53 5.08
N ILE A 146 -13.64 7.39 4.42
CA ILE A 146 -12.67 8.47 4.27
C ILE A 146 -12.60 8.88 2.79
N PRO A 147 -12.94 10.13 2.43
CA PRO A 147 -12.71 10.64 1.08
C PRO A 147 -11.22 10.61 0.75
N MET A 148 -10.88 10.02 -0.39
CA MET A 148 -9.50 9.82 -0.84
C MET A 148 -9.45 9.99 -2.36
N TYR A 149 -8.23 10.07 -2.91
CA TYR A 149 -7.97 9.87 -4.32
C TYR A 149 -7.21 8.57 -4.55
N ILE A 150 -7.26 8.11 -5.80
CA ILE A 150 -6.44 7.01 -6.29
C ILE A 150 -5.27 7.59 -7.08
N MET A 151 -4.06 7.10 -6.80
CA MET A 151 -2.91 7.28 -7.68
C MET A 151 -2.55 5.97 -8.36
N PHE A 152 -2.02 6.05 -9.57
CA PHE A 152 -1.68 4.88 -10.37
C PHE A 152 -0.37 5.03 -11.13
N SER A 153 0.27 3.91 -11.49
CA SER A 153 1.41 3.82 -12.39
C SER A 153 1.24 2.61 -13.32
N GLY A 154 2.01 2.54 -14.41
CA GLY A 154 1.95 1.42 -15.37
C GLY A 154 0.81 1.49 -16.40
N ALA A 155 0.12 2.64 -16.51
CA ALA A 155 -0.87 2.92 -17.55
C ALA A 155 -0.89 4.41 -17.91
N ASP A 156 -1.38 4.76 -19.10
CA ASP A 156 -1.57 6.15 -19.53
C ASP A 156 -2.77 6.82 -18.82
N SER A 157 -3.84 6.06 -18.59
CA SER A 157 -5.01 6.46 -17.82
C SER A 157 -5.72 5.23 -17.24
N ILE A 158 -6.41 5.41 -16.12
CA ILE A 158 -7.29 4.41 -15.51
C ILE A 158 -8.78 4.74 -15.68
N ASP A 159 -9.15 5.83 -16.38
CA ASP A 159 -10.55 6.32 -16.40
C ASP A 159 -11.54 5.26 -16.88
N GLY A 160 -11.16 4.47 -17.90
CA GLY A 160 -11.98 3.39 -18.46
C GLY A 160 -12.09 2.15 -17.56
N ILE A 161 -11.25 2.02 -16.53
CA ILE A 161 -11.24 0.87 -15.60
C ILE A 161 -11.40 1.28 -14.12
N PHE A 162 -11.58 2.57 -13.84
CA PHE A 162 -11.61 3.10 -12.48
C PHE A 162 -12.72 2.47 -11.61
N ASP A 163 -13.90 2.27 -12.19
CA ASP A 163 -15.03 1.65 -11.48
C ASP A 163 -14.74 0.16 -11.20
N THR A 164 -14.02 -0.51 -12.10
CA THR A 164 -13.53 -1.88 -11.89
C THR A 164 -12.48 -1.93 -10.78
N ILE A 165 -11.52 -1.01 -10.77
CA ILE A 165 -10.52 -0.88 -9.70
C ILE A 165 -11.21 -0.71 -8.35
N THR A 166 -12.12 0.26 -8.27
CA THR A 166 -12.90 0.57 -7.06
C THR A 166 -13.68 -0.65 -6.59
N SER A 167 -14.39 -1.32 -7.49
CA SER A 167 -15.19 -2.51 -7.17
C SER A 167 -14.32 -3.68 -6.69
N GLU A 168 -13.15 -3.90 -7.29
CA GLU A 168 -12.21 -4.95 -6.88
C GLU A 168 -11.60 -4.64 -5.50
N ILE A 169 -11.25 -3.38 -5.23
CA ILE A 169 -10.74 -2.97 -3.92
C ILE A 169 -11.82 -3.14 -2.84
N TYR A 170 -13.03 -2.65 -3.08
CA TYR A 170 -14.14 -2.76 -2.12
C TYR A 170 -14.46 -4.22 -1.82
N LYS A 171 -14.61 -5.05 -2.85
CA LYS A 171 -14.97 -6.46 -2.71
C LYS A 171 -13.90 -7.28 -1.99
N ASN A 172 -12.62 -7.09 -2.32
CA ASN A 172 -11.57 -7.99 -1.87
C ASN A 172 -10.79 -7.48 -0.66
N VAL A 173 -10.64 -6.15 -0.51
CA VAL A 173 -9.83 -5.53 0.56
C VAL A 173 -10.71 -5.14 1.75
N TYR A 174 -11.83 -4.45 1.46
CA TYR A 174 -12.74 -3.91 2.47
C TYR A 174 -13.96 -4.78 2.74
N LEU A 175 -14.23 -5.76 1.86
CA LEU A 175 -15.35 -6.71 1.93
C LEU A 175 -16.74 -6.04 1.96
N VAL A 176 -16.91 -4.98 1.16
CA VAL A 176 -18.16 -4.22 0.99
C VAL A 176 -18.66 -4.17 -0.46
#